data_AF-A0A0L0VBS0-F1
#
_entry.id   AF-A0A0L0VBS0-F1
#
_cell.length_a   1.000
_cell.length_b   1.000
_cell.length_c   1.000
_cell.angle_alpha   90.00
_cell.angle_beta   90.00
_cell.angle_gamma   90.00
#
_symmetry.space_group_name_H-M   'P 1'
#
loop_
_entity.id
_entity.type
_entity.pdbx_description
1 polymer ?
#
loop_
_entity_poly.entity_id
_entity_poly.type
_entity_poly.pdbx_seq_one_letter_code
_entity_poly.pdbx_strand_id
1 'polypeptide(L)'
;MKAQAEQLAAKEEKIKKAHQRMKELRATLVRYWDRNIRNTMGKIIQNKWNGLYKVIKQINRGPYILAELDGMELARSSAANHIKKFYLRGEAGEEGWKKTESTSEEEEEAIIKEEEQEEEKTE
;
A
#
# COMPACT_ATOMS: atom_id res chain seq x y z
N MET A 1 -11.25 48.16 -1.25
CA MET A 1 -10.44 47.49 -2.30
C MET A 1 -9.25 46.70 -1.73
N LYS A 2 -8.34 47.29 -0.94
CA LYS A 2 -7.13 46.57 -0.44
C LYS A 2 -7.41 45.38 0.50
N ALA A 3 -8.36 45.52 1.42
CA ALA A 3 -8.66 44.48 2.42
C ALA A 3 -9.15 43.14 1.83
N GLN A 4 -9.90 43.18 0.71
CA GLN A 4 -10.39 41.96 0.05
C GLN A 4 -9.28 41.21 -0.68
N ALA A 5 -8.36 41.95 -1.33
CA ALA A 5 -7.20 41.36 -2.01
C ALA A 5 -6.26 40.67 -1.02
N GLU A 6 -6.03 41.28 0.15
CA GLU A 6 -5.23 40.70 1.23
C GLU A 6 -5.86 39.43 1.81
N GLN A 7 -7.18 39.44 2.04
CA GLN A 7 -7.91 38.26 2.48
C GLN A 7 -7.87 37.12 1.45
N LEU A 8 -7.94 37.44 0.16
CA LEU A 8 -7.84 36.43 -0.91
C LEU A 8 -6.43 35.81 -0.95
N ALA A 9 -5.39 36.64 -0.89
CA ALA A 9 -4.00 36.16 -0.85
C ALA A 9 -3.74 35.22 0.35
N ALA A 10 -4.23 35.58 1.54
CA ALA A 10 -4.12 34.74 2.73
C ALA A 10 -4.88 33.41 2.60
N LYS A 11 -6.00 33.38 1.88
CA LYS A 11 -6.74 32.15 1.57
C LYS A 11 -5.98 31.29 0.57
N GLU A 12 -5.44 31.88 -0.49
CA GLU A 12 -4.65 31.16 -1.49
C GLU A 12 -3.40 30.52 -0.89
N GLU A 13 -2.72 31.22 0.03
CA GLU A 13 -1.58 30.67 0.75
C GLU A 13 -1.99 29.45 1.59
N LYS A 14 -3.11 29.54 2.32
CA LYS A 14 -3.64 28.41 3.09
C LYS A 14 -4.00 27.22 2.20
N ILE A 15 -4.61 27.47 1.05
CA ILE A 15 -4.97 26.43 0.07
C ILE A 15 -3.70 25.77 -0.49
N LYS A 16 -2.70 26.56 -0.88
CA LYS A 16 -1.41 26.05 -1.37
C LYS A 16 -0.71 25.20 -0.31
N LYS A 17 -0.70 25.66 0.94
CA LYS A 17 -0.12 24.91 2.07
C LYS A 17 -0.86 23.60 2.33
N ALA A 18 -2.19 23.60 2.27
CA ALA A 18 -2.99 22.39 2.40
C ALA A 18 -2.72 21.41 1.24
N HIS A 19 -2.62 21.91 0.01
CA HIS A 19 -2.30 21.11 -1.16
C HIS A 19 -0.92 20.45 -1.04
N GLN A 20 0.09 21.20 -0.59
CA GLN A 20 1.44 20.68 -0.39
C GLN A 20 1.46 19.55 0.66
N ARG A 21 0.80 19.76 1.80
CA ARG A 21 0.67 18.73 2.85
C ARG A 21 -0.02 17.48 2.31
N MET A 22 -1.09 17.64 1.54
CA MET A 22 -1.78 16.51 0.93
C MET A 22 -0.88 15.76 -0.05
N LYS A 23 -0.06 16.46 -0.85
CA LYS A 23 0.88 15.87 -1.80
C LYS A 23 1.95 15.03 -1.10
N GLU A 24 2.52 15.54 -0.02
CA GLU A 24 3.53 14.82 0.77
C GLU A 24 2.94 13.57 1.43
N LEU A 25 1.74 13.68 2.03
CA LEU A 25 1.05 12.54 2.60
C LEU A 25 0.78 11.46 1.53
N ARG A 26 0.29 11.85 0.34
CA ARG A 26 0.01 10.92 -0.77
C ARG A 26 1.20 10.06 -1.15
N ALA A 27 2.40 10.63 -1.20
CA ALA A 27 3.61 9.92 -1.61
C ALA A 27 3.99 8.75 -0.66
N THR A 28 3.50 8.78 0.58
CA THR A 28 3.82 7.81 1.63
C THR A 28 2.74 6.77 1.87
N LEU A 29 1.57 6.93 1.23
CA LEU A 29 0.43 6.04 1.45
C LEU A 29 0.54 4.76 0.61
N VAL A 30 0.23 3.65 1.27
CA VAL A 30 0.22 2.33 0.68
C VAL A 30 -1.05 1.58 1.10
N ARG A 31 -1.44 0.59 0.31
CA ARG A 31 -2.39 -0.46 0.69
C ARG A 31 -1.62 -1.69 1.13
N TYR A 32 -2.14 -2.37 2.13
CA TYR A 32 -1.55 -3.57 2.70
C TYR A 32 -2.47 -4.77 2.46
N TRP A 33 -1.90 -5.94 2.18
CA TRP A 33 -2.64 -7.19 2.10
C TRP A 33 -2.22 -8.10 3.27
N ASP A 34 -3.19 -8.45 4.12
CA ASP A 34 -2.95 -9.37 5.24
C ASP A 34 -3.36 -10.78 4.83
N ARG A 35 -2.38 -11.68 4.67
CA ARG A 35 -2.60 -13.09 4.36
C ARG A 35 -3.39 -13.82 5.45
N ASN A 36 -3.21 -13.43 6.72
CA ASN A 36 -3.75 -14.15 7.87
C ASN A 36 -5.22 -13.83 8.16
N ILE A 37 -5.75 -12.76 7.54
CA ILE A 37 -7.12 -12.31 7.77
C ILE A 37 -8.16 -13.37 7.33
N ARG A 38 -7.78 -14.24 6.39
CA ARG A 38 -8.55 -15.41 5.95
C ARG A 38 -8.95 -16.31 7.12
N ASN A 39 -8.03 -16.53 8.06
CA ASN A 39 -8.24 -17.47 9.17
C ASN A 39 -9.24 -16.93 10.19
N THR A 40 -9.39 -15.61 10.27
CA THR A 40 -10.26 -14.94 11.26
C THR A 40 -11.63 -14.58 10.71
N MET A 41 -11.75 -14.11 9.45
CA MET A 41 -13.05 -13.69 8.88
C MET A 41 -13.47 -14.46 7.62
N GLY A 42 -12.73 -15.52 7.27
CA GLY A 42 -13.07 -16.42 6.17
C GLY A 42 -12.81 -15.85 4.77
N LYS A 43 -13.44 -16.47 3.76
CA LYS A 43 -13.18 -16.20 2.33
C LYS A 43 -13.59 -14.79 1.85
N ILE A 44 -14.45 -14.09 2.61
CA ILE A 44 -15.07 -12.81 2.19
C ILE A 44 -14.04 -11.68 2.00
N ILE A 45 -12.88 -11.83 2.63
CA ILE A 45 -11.82 -10.81 2.66
C ILE A 45 -10.46 -11.33 2.17
N GLN A 46 -10.39 -12.61 1.78
CA GLN A 46 -9.16 -13.31 1.43
C GLN A 46 -8.36 -12.63 0.32
N ASN A 47 -9.03 -11.93 -0.60
CA ASN A 47 -8.41 -11.28 -1.76
C ASN A 47 -8.61 -9.75 -1.77
N LYS A 48 -8.79 -9.14 -0.60
CA LYS A 48 -8.97 -7.69 -0.50
C LYS A 48 -7.70 -7.01 -0.02
N TRP A 49 -7.28 -5.97 -0.74
CA TRP A 49 -6.31 -5.02 -0.24
C TRP A 49 -6.95 -4.21 0.89
N ASN A 50 -6.38 -4.29 2.08
CA ASN A 50 -6.81 -3.53 3.24
C ASN A 50 -6.57 -2.04 3.02
N GLY A 51 -7.03 -1.24 4.00
CA GLY A 51 -7.04 0.21 3.95
C GLY A 51 -5.68 0.88 3.76
N LEU A 52 -5.67 2.19 3.98
CA LEU A 52 -4.49 3.01 3.77
C LEU A 52 -3.57 2.94 4.99
N TYR A 53 -2.29 2.70 4.73
CA TYR A 53 -1.23 2.70 5.72
C TYR A 53 -0.12 3.67 5.29
N LYS A 54 0.67 4.12 6.26
CA LYS A 54 1.87 4.93 6.07
C LYS A 54 3.11 4.06 6.19
N VAL A 55 4.05 4.19 5.27
CA VAL A 55 5.36 3.54 5.40
C VAL A 55 6.21 4.32 6.41
N ILE A 56 6.63 3.66 7.50
CA ILE A 56 7.51 4.27 8.51
C ILE A 56 8.97 4.08 8.09
N LYS A 57 9.35 2.84 7.80
CA LYS A 57 10.74 2.47 7.52
C LYS A 57 10.80 1.23 6.64
N GLN A 58 11.81 1.17 5.78
CA GLN A 58 12.19 -0.05 5.09
C GLN A 58 13.43 -0.66 5.77
N ILE A 59 13.37 -1.96 6.04
CA ILE A 59 14.48 -2.70 6.67
C ILE A 59 15.32 -3.33 5.56
N ASN A 60 16.61 -2.99 5.51
CA ASN A 60 17.61 -3.60 4.61
C ASN A 60 17.16 -3.75 3.14
N ARG A 61 16.41 -2.76 2.60
CA ARG A 61 15.80 -2.78 1.25
C ARG A 61 14.81 -3.93 0.98
N GLY A 62 14.37 -4.63 2.02
CA GLY A 62 13.35 -5.67 1.98
C GLY A 62 12.05 -5.21 2.65
N PRO A 63 11.59 -5.88 3.72
CA PRO A 63 10.28 -5.65 4.31
C PRO A 63 10.12 -4.24 4.88
N TYR A 64 8.87 -3.79 4.98
CA TYR A 64 8.51 -2.46 5.44
C TYR A 64 7.80 -2.52 6.79
N ILE A 65 8.04 -1.53 7.63
CA ILE A 65 7.24 -1.26 8.82
C ILE A 65 6.16 -0.26 8.42
N LEU A 66 4.91 -0.61 8.68
CA LEU A 66 3.74 0.20 8.38
C LEU A 66 3.14 0.77 9.66
N ALA A 67 2.54 1.95 9.55
CA ALA A 67 1.64 2.50 10.56
C ALA A 67 0.24 2.70 9.97
N GLU A 68 -0.76 2.60 10.82
CA GLU A 68 -2.09 3.10 10.53
C GLU A 68 -2.08 4.64 10.35
N LEU A 69 -3.18 5.19 9.85
CA LEU A 69 -3.28 6.63 9.59
C LEU A 69 -3.12 7.48 10.85
N ASP A 70 -3.53 6.94 12.00
CA ASP A 70 -3.41 7.54 13.33
C ASP A 70 -2.00 7.44 13.91
N GLY A 71 -1.08 6.77 13.21
CA GLY A 71 0.33 6.64 13.61
C GLY A 71 0.62 5.41 14.47
N MET A 72 -0.37 4.54 14.71
CA MET A 72 -0.15 3.27 15.40
C MET A 72 0.66 2.33 14.51
N GLU A 73 1.82 1.89 14.99
CA GLU A 73 2.69 0.98 14.24
C GLU A 73 2.10 -0.43 14.19
N LEU A 74 2.19 -1.07 13.03
CA LEU A 74 1.78 -2.45 12.87
C LEU A 74 2.82 -3.36 13.54
N ALA A 75 2.36 -4.32 14.33
CA ALA A 75 3.22 -5.15 15.17
C ALA A 75 4.25 -6.01 14.40
N ARG A 76 4.03 -6.22 13.09
CA ARG A 76 4.89 -7.05 12.24
C ARG A 76 5.35 -6.27 11.02
N SER A 77 6.57 -6.54 10.56
CA SER A 77 7.05 -6.05 9.28
C SER A 77 6.32 -6.75 8.12
N SER A 78 5.91 -5.97 7.14
CA SER A 78 5.20 -6.43 5.95
C SER A 78 6.17 -6.71 4.80
N ALA A 79 6.02 -7.85 4.14
CA ALA A 79 6.79 -8.17 2.94
C ALA A 79 6.45 -7.20 1.80
N ALA A 80 7.41 -6.93 0.91
CA ALA A 80 7.20 -6.01 -0.22
C ALA A 80 6.03 -6.45 -1.12
N ASN A 81 5.83 -7.75 -1.29
CA ASN A 81 4.74 -8.33 -2.10
C ASN A 81 3.35 -8.08 -1.50
N HIS A 82 3.26 -7.77 -0.20
CA HIS A 82 2.01 -7.50 0.51
C HIS A 82 1.67 -6.02 0.56
N ILE A 83 2.41 -5.18 -0.16
CA ILE A 83 2.25 -3.73 -0.12
C ILE A 83 2.10 -3.19 -1.53
N LYS A 84 1.10 -2.35 -1.74
CA LYS A 84 0.86 -1.68 -3.02
C LYS A 84 0.81 -0.17 -2.82
N LYS A 85 1.52 0.59 -3.64
CA LYS A 85 1.43 2.06 -3.62
C LYS A 85 -0.01 2.49 -3.86
N PHE A 86 -0.48 3.44 -3.05
CA PHE A 86 -1.80 4.01 -3.21
C PHE A 86 -1.73 5.27 -4.08
N TYR A 87 -2.55 5.31 -5.12
CA TYR A 87 -2.70 6.48 -5.98
C TYR A 87 -4.12 7.01 -5.81
N LEU A 88 -4.25 8.31 -5.57
CA LEU A 88 -5.56 8.95 -5.57
C LEU A 88 -6.08 9.04 -7.01
N ARG A 89 -7.39 8.88 -7.14
CA ARG A 89 -8.09 9.03 -8.42
C ARG A 89 -7.92 10.46 -8.94
N GLY A 90 -7.36 10.62 -10.14
CA GLY A 90 -7.26 11.91 -10.85
C GLY A 90 -5.89 12.62 -10.80
N GLU A 91 -4.89 12.08 -10.11
CA GLU A 91 -3.48 12.42 -10.43
C GLU A 91 -3.03 11.51 -11.57
N ALA A 92 -2.28 12.04 -12.55
CA ALA A 92 -1.76 11.31 -13.71
C ALA A 92 -0.90 10.11 -13.26
N GLY A 93 -1.59 9.01 -13.02
CA GLY A 93 -1.11 7.68 -12.71
C GLY A 93 -2.12 6.64 -13.23
N GLU A 94 -2.94 7.04 -14.21
CA GLU A 94 -3.67 6.13 -15.09
C GLU A 94 -2.74 5.53 -16.15
N GLU A 95 -1.52 5.14 -15.77
CA GLU A 95 -1.00 3.91 -16.34
C GLU A 95 -1.65 2.81 -15.49
N GLY A 96 -2.86 2.44 -15.91
CA GLY A 96 -3.49 1.21 -15.45
C GLY A 96 -2.41 0.14 -15.42
N TRP A 97 -2.28 -0.51 -14.26
CA TRP A 97 -1.29 -1.54 -13.96
C TRP A 97 -1.08 -2.40 -15.22
N LYS A 98 0.00 -2.16 -15.97
CA LYS A 98 0.39 -3.09 -17.01
C LYS A 98 0.83 -4.32 -16.23
N LYS A 99 0.01 -5.37 -16.30
CA LYS A 99 0.42 -6.73 -15.95
C LYS A 99 1.77 -6.89 -16.65
N THR A 100 2.87 -6.87 -15.90
CA THR A 100 4.11 -7.42 -16.41
C THR A 100 3.82 -8.91 -16.49
N GLU A 101 3.23 -9.32 -17.60
CA GLU A 101 3.35 -10.69 -18.07
C GLU A 101 4.84 -11.00 -18.11
N SER A 102 5.26 -11.85 -17.19
CA SER A 102 6.20 -12.95 -17.39
C SER A 102 6.56 -13.56 -16.04
N THR A 103 5.58 -14.20 -15.42
CA THR A 103 5.78 -15.46 -14.69
C THR A 103 4.65 -16.32 -15.24
N SER A 104 5.00 -17.26 -16.11
CA SER A 104 4.01 -18.14 -16.75
C SER A 104 3.30 -18.95 -15.67
N GLU A 105 2.04 -19.29 -15.91
CA GLU A 105 1.21 -20.12 -15.02
C GLU A 105 1.87 -21.49 -14.72
N GLU A 106 2.84 -21.89 -15.54
CA GLU A 106 3.69 -23.07 -15.33
C GLU A 106 4.69 -22.92 -14.16
N GLU A 107 5.19 -21.71 -13.87
CA GLU A 107 6.11 -21.45 -12.76
C GLU A 107 5.38 -21.41 -11.41
N GLU A 108 4.13 -20.93 -11.36
CA GLU A 108 3.33 -20.94 -10.13
C GLU A 108 2.87 -22.36 -9.76
N GLU A 109 2.53 -23.22 -10.74
CA GLU A 109 2.22 -24.64 -10.47
C GLU A 109 3.44 -25.45 -10.03
N ALA A 110 4.65 -25.10 -10.48
CA ALA A 110 5.88 -25.78 -10.07
C ALA A 110 6.20 -25.53 -8.58
N ILE A 111 5.99 -24.30 -8.10
CA ILE A 111 6.25 -23.93 -6.70
C ILE A 111 5.28 -24.63 -5.74
N ILE A 112 4.01 -24.78 -6.14
CA ILE A 112 2.99 -25.44 -5.31
C ILE A 112 3.26 -26.94 -5.17
N LYS A 113 3.76 -27.59 -6.23
CA LYS A 113 4.10 -29.03 -6.20
C LYS A 113 5.36 -29.34 -5.39
N GLU A 114 6.31 -28.41 -5.31
CA GLU A 114 7.51 -28.59 -4.47
C GLU A 114 7.20 -28.46 -2.98
N GLU A 115 6.29 -27.55 -2.58
CA GLU A 115 5.86 -27.43 -1.17
C GLU A 115 5.06 -28.65 -0.68
N GLU A 116 4.23 -29.29 -1.52
CA GLU A 116 3.49 -30.50 -1.14
C GLU A 116 4.39 -31.74 -0.98
N GLN A 117 5.54 -31.81 -1.68
CA GLN A 117 6.46 -32.95 -1.56
C GLN A 117 7.43 -32.85 -0.36
N GLU A 118 7.67 -31.65 0.18
CA GLU A 118 8.44 -31.50 1.42
C GLU A 118 7.62 -31.85 2.67
N GLU A 119 6.31 -31.58 2.69
CA GLU A 119 5.44 -31.99 3.81
C GLU A 119 5.27 -33.52 3.90
N GLU A 120 5.21 -34.25 2.78
CA GLU A 120 5.04 -35.72 2.78
C GLU A 120 6.32 -36.49 3.20
N LYS A 121 7.48 -35.83 3.26
CA LYS A 121 8.76 -36.47 3.63
C LYS A 121 9.13 -36.32 5.10
N THR A 122 8.26 -35.71 5.91
CA THR A 122 8.46 -35.48 7.35
C THR A 122 7.43 -36.17 8.26
N GLU A 123 6.68 -37.16 7.74
CA GLU A 123 5.96 -38.16 8.53
C GLU A 123 6.61 -39.56 8.44
#